data_AF-A0A7K3WYW6-F1
#
_entry.id   AF-A0A7K3WYW6-F1
#
_cell.length_a   1.000
_cell.length_b   1.000
_cell.length_c   1.000
_cell.angle_alpha   90.00
_cell.angle_beta   90.00
_cell.angle_gamma   90.00
#
_symmetry.space_group_name_H-M   'P 1'
#
loop_
_entity.id
_entity.type
_entity.pdbx_description
1 polymer ?
#
loop_
_entity_poly.entity_id
_entity_poly.type
_entity_poly.pdbx_seq_one_letter_code
_entity_poly.pdbx_strand_id
1 'polypeptide(L)'
;MNITKQTATSKSQILQYFRDRSTEFLSEVNVEFGNTEYRKKAKSLNTLLVQAKVTLVEIIEQKSKKENWSNQETLECILMVTYCNYVVMLEVRHSVWPYEYMAFSRRIGELWEPFCKLAFEYPINELELFVPPLFADVKKQLADEVQDYINELPIEIEQKEQLLKYYNKVWSLVMSLQPLK
;
A
#
# COMPACT_ATOMS: atom_id res chain seq x y z
N MET A 1 -14.00 20.83 -6.71
CA MET A 1 -12.68 21.29 -7.17
C MET A 1 -12.47 20.81 -8.61
N ASN A 2 -11.90 21.63 -9.51
CA ASN A 2 -11.58 21.19 -10.87
C ASN A 2 -10.13 20.66 -10.92
N ILE A 3 -9.97 19.38 -11.23
CA ILE A 3 -8.65 18.73 -11.33
C ILE A 3 -8.01 19.06 -12.67
N THR A 4 -6.79 19.60 -12.64
CA THR A 4 -5.98 19.98 -13.80
C THR A 4 -4.51 19.71 -13.50
N LYS A 5 -3.59 19.88 -14.46
CA LYS A 5 -2.14 19.78 -14.21
C LYS A 5 -1.66 20.75 -13.13
N GLN A 6 -2.31 21.90 -12.98
CA GLN A 6 -2.00 22.88 -11.95
C GLN A 6 -2.31 22.40 -10.53
N THR A 7 -3.07 21.30 -10.38
CA THR A 7 -3.35 20.67 -9.07
C THR A 7 -2.07 20.39 -8.30
N ALA A 8 -0.98 20.01 -8.97
CA ALA A 8 0.34 19.83 -8.38
C ALA A 8 0.84 21.05 -7.58
N THR A 9 0.39 22.25 -7.92
CA THR A 9 0.80 23.52 -7.27
C THR A 9 -0.32 24.17 -6.45
N SER A 10 -1.55 23.67 -6.54
CA SER A 10 -2.73 24.26 -5.90
C SER A 10 -2.93 23.83 -4.44
N LYS A 11 -1.85 23.79 -3.65
CA LYS A 11 -1.85 23.33 -2.25
C LYS A 11 -2.99 23.95 -1.42
N SER A 12 -3.16 25.28 -1.46
CA SER A 12 -4.17 25.98 -0.67
C SER A 12 -5.60 25.56 -1.02
N GLN A 13 -5.89 25.33 -2.31
CA GLN A 13 -7.22 24.90 -2.76
C GLN A 13 -7.51 23.46 -2.33
N ILE A 14 -6.50 22.58 -2.39
CA ILE A 14 -6.64 21.18 -1.99
C ILE A 14 -6.83 21.06 -0.48
N LEU A 15 -6.05 21.82 0.30
CA LEU A 15 -6.24 21.92 1.75
C LEU A 15 -7.64 22.40 2.09
N GLN A 16 -8.12 23.46 1.40
CA GLN A 16 -9.47 23.96 1.63
C GLN A 16 -10.52 22.89 1.32
N TYR A 17 -10.40 22.21 0.16
CA TYR A 17 -11.30 21.11 -0.20
C TYR A 17 -11.38 20.03 0.89
N PHE A 18 -10.23 19.55 1.39
CA PHE A 18 -10.24 18.52 2.43
C PHE A 18 -10.75 19.04 3.77
N ARG A 19 -10.50 20.31 4.12
CA ARG A 19 -11.03 20.93 5.35
C ARG A 19 -12.54 21.09 5.29
N ASP A 20 -13.08 21.52 4.15
CA ASP A 20 -14.53 21.61 3.91
C ASP A 20 -15.16 20.23 4.06
N ARG A 21 -14.59 19.22 3.36
CA ARG A 21 -15.03 17.81 3.49
C ARG A 21 -14.93 17.30 4.91
N SER A 22 -13.86 17.63 5.64
CA SER A 22 -13.71 17.21 7.03
C SER A 22 -14.78 17.80 7.95
N THR A 23 -15.24 19.02 7.65
CA THR A 23 -16.30 19.68 8.41
C THR A 23 -17.64 18.99 8.16
N GLU A 24 -17.94 18.65 6.91
CA GLU A 24 -19.09 17.82 6.53
C GLU A 24 -19.07 16.48 7.26
N PHE A 25 -17.97 15.72 7.13
CA PHE A 25 -17.84 14.41 7.76
C PHE A 25 -17.91 14.49 9.29
N LEU A 26 -17.33 15.53 9.90
CA LEU A 26 -17.40 15.73 11.35
C LEU A 26 -18.85 15.94 11.80
N SER A 27 -19.65 16.67 11.03
CA SER A 27 -21.08 16.85 11.34
C SER A 27 -21.83 15.52 11.29
N GLU A 28 -21.61 14.69 10.27
CA GLU A 28 -22.24 13.37 10.12
C GLU A 28 -21.84 12.42 11.26
N VAL A 29 -20.54 12.33 11.54
CA VAL A 29 -19.98 11.46 12.59
C VAL A 29 -20.43 11.91 13.99
N ASN A 30 -20.67 13.20 14.20
CA ASN A 30 -21.22 13.71 15.46
C ASN A 30 -22.69 13.36 15.68
N VAL A 31 -23.46 13.16 14.61
CA VAL A 31 -24.84 12.65 14.69
C VAL A 31 -24.83 11.14 14.97
N GLU A 32 -23.90 10.40 14.36
CA GLU A 32 -23.82 8.94 14.49
C GLU A 32 -23.29 8.47 15.86
N PHE A 33 -22.30 9.19 16.43
CA PHE A 33 -21.64 8.78 17.66
C PHE A 33 -21.80 9.81 18.78
N GLY A 34 -21.97 9.31 20.01
CA GLY A 34 -22.10 10.16 21.20
C GLY A 34 -20.82 10.98 21.47
N ASN A 35 -20.95 12.07 22.24
CA ASN A 35 -19.84 12.98 22.51
C ASN A 35 -18.63 12.34 23.19
N THR A 36 -18.81 11.23 23.90
CA THR A 36 -17.74 10.51 24.61
C THR A 36 -17.01 9.47 23.74
N GLU A 37 -17.48 9.21 22.52
CA GLU A 37 -16.96 8.14 21.66
C GLU A 37 -15.81 8.59 20.73
N TYR A 38 -14.87 9.38 21.27
CA TYR A 38 -13.78 10.01 20.51
C TYR A 38 -12.98 9.04 19.63
N ARG A 39 -12.73 7.81 20.11
CA ARG A 39 -12.00 6.78 19.35
C ARG A 39 -12.76 6.32 18.11
N LYS A 40 -14.09 6.14 18.22
CA LYS A 40 -14.92 5.72 17.08
C LYS A 40 -15.06 6.87 16.08
N LYS A 41 -15.26 8.10 16.58
CA LYS A 41 -15.30 9.31 15.75
C LYS A 41 -14.02 9.49 14.93
N ALA A 42 -12.87 9.46 15.59
CA ALA A 42 -11.57 9.60 14.92
C ALA A 42 -11.32 8.49 13.89
N LYS A 43 -11.76 7.25 14.16
CA LYS A 43 -11.64 6.14 13.20
C LYS A 43 -12.56 6.37 11.98
N SER A 44 -13.82 6.72 12.20
CA SER A 44 -14.78 6.96 11.11
C SER A 44 -14.33 8.11 10.22
N LEU A 45 -13.92 9.24 10.81
CA LEU A 45 -13.42 10.41 10.07
C LEU A 45 -12.20 10.09 9.23
N ASN A 46 -11.25 9.33 9.79
CA ASN A 46 -10.06 8.91 9.04
C ASN A 46 -10.46 8.07 7.82
N THR A 47 -11.39 7.13 7.97
CA THR A 47 -11.89 6.32 6.84
C THR A 47 -12.52 7.20 5.75
N LEU A 48 -13.38 8.15 6.12
CA LEU A 48 -14.03 9.06 5.17
C LEU A 48 -13.03 9.96 4.44
N LEU A 49 -12.03 10.50 5.16
CA LEU A 49 -10.97 11.31 4.56
C LEU A 49 -10.06 10.51 3.62
N VAL A 50 -9.76 9.24 3.97
CA VAL A 50 -9.01 8.33 3.08
C VAL A 50 -9.81 8.04 1.82
N GLN A 51 -11.12 7.79 1.94
CA GLN A 51 -12.00 7.59 0.78
C GLN A 51 -12.04 8.83 -0.11
N ALA A 52 -12.21 10.03 0.47
CA ALA A 52 -12.21 11.28 -0.28
C ALA A 52 -10.91 11.49 -1.07
N LYS A 53 -9.76 11.07 -0.51
CA LYS A 53 -8.46 11.07 -1.21
C LYS A 53 -8.44 10.06 -2.35
N VAL A 54 -8.87 8.81 -2.11
CA VAL A 54 -8.92 7.77 -3.15
C VAL A 54 -9.76 8.24 -4.34
N THR A 55 -10.94 8.79 -4.10
CA THR A 55 -11.78 9.36 -5.16
C THR A 55 -11.08 10.47 -5.96
N LEU A 56 -10.33 11.36 -5.29
CA LEU A 56 -9.57 12.40 -6.01
C LEU A 56 -8.43 11.80 -6.84
N VAL A 57 -7.73 10.79 -6.33
CA VAL A 57 -6.68 10.08 -7.06
C VAL A 57 -7.26 9.40 -8.31
N GLU A 58 -8.38 8.70 -8.18
CA GLU A 58 -9.09 8.09 -9.32
C GLU A 58 -9.48 9.13 -10.38
N ILE A 59 -9.96 10.31 -9.96
CA ILE A 59 -10.27 11.42 -10.89
C ILE A 59 -9.01 11.92 -11.59
N ILE A 60 -7.88 12.06 -10.87
CA ILE A 60 -6.60 12.44 -11.46
C ILE A 60 -6.17 11.40 -12.49
N GLU A 61 -6.22 10.11 -12.17
CA GLU A 61 -5.86 9.04 -13.09
C GLU A 61 -6.73 9.05 -14.35
N GLN A 62 -8.05 9.19 -14.21
CA GLN A 62 -8.97 9.26 -15.34
C GLN A 62 -8.68 10.48 -16.23
N LYS A 63 -8.43 11.65 -15.63
CA LYS A 63 -8.08 12.85 -16.39
C LYS A 63 -6.71 12.74 -17.06
N SER A 64 -5.71 12.22 -16.34
CA SER A 64 -4.36 12.04 -16.87
C SER A 64 -4.36 11.17 -18.13
N LYS A 65 -5.13 10.08 -18.12
CA LYS A 65 -5.30 9.19 -19.28
C LYS A 65 -6.07 9.87 -20.41
N LYS A 66 -7.16 10.59 -20.10
CA LYS A 66 -7.98 11.28 -21.10
C LYS A 66 -7.22 12.41 -21.82
N GLU A 67 -6.37 13.12 -21.09
CA GLU A 67 -5.64 14.29 -21.59
C GLU A 67 -4.17 13.99 -21.91
N ASN A 68 -3.76 12.71 -21.87
CA ASN A 68 -2.39 12.26 -22.12
C ASN A 68 -1.33 13.04 -21.32
N TRP A 69 -1.51 13.13 -20.01
CA TRP A 69 -0.51 13.71 -19.12
C TRP A 69 0.72 12.80 -19.04
N SER A 70 1.88 13.39 -18.78
CA SER A 70 3.08 12.63 -18.45
C SER A 70 2.96 11.96 -17.08
N ASN A 71 3.76 10.90 -16.86
CA ASN A 71 3.84 10.25 -15.55
C ASN A 71 4.27 11.23 -14.46
N GLN A 72 5.17 12.17 -14.78
CA GLN A 72 5.60 13.21 -13.86
C GLN A 72 4.43 14.12 -13.45
N GLU A 73 3.66 14.65 -14.39
CA GLU A 73 2.50 15.51 -14.10
C GLU A 73 1.46 14.79 -13.24
N THR A 74 1.25 13.50 -13.50
CA THR A 74 0.31 12.65 -12.74
C THR A 74 0.82 12.43 -11.32
N LEU A 75 2.07 12.03 -11.16
CA LEU A 75 2.71 11.80 -9.86
C LEU A 75 2.71 13.08 -9.01
N GLU A 76 3.09 14.23 -9.58
CA GLU A 76 3.11 15.50 -8.85
C GLU A 76 1.72 15.88 -8.31
N CYS A 77 0.65 15.66 -9.10
CA CYS A 77 -0.72 15.87 -8.65
C CYS A 77 -1.11 14.91 -7.50
N ILE A 78 -0.78 13.62 -7.63
CA ILE A 78 -1.10 12.59 -6.63
C ILE A 78 -0.34 12.83 -5.32
N LEU A 79 0.94 13.22 -5.40
CA LEU A 79 1.75 13.61 -4.25
C LEU A 79 1.13 14.81 -3.53
N MET A 80 0.74 15.85 -4.26
CA MET A 80 0.15 17.05 -3.65
C MET A 80 -1.20 16.74 -2.98
N VAL A 81 -2.07 15.96 -3.62
CA VAL A 81 -3.36 15.54 -3.04
C VAL A 81 -3.16 14.69 -1.81
N THR A 82 -2.25 13.71 -1.86
CA THR A 82 -1.98 12.82 -0.72
C THR A 82 -1.37 13.59 0.45
N TYR A 83 -0.41 14.48 0.18
CA TYR A 83 0.18 15.34 1.20
C TYR A 83 -0.88 16.20 1.90
N CYS A 84 -1.72 16.90 1.14
CA CYS A 84 -2.76 17.76 1.71
C CYS A 84 -3.78 16.95 2.51
N ASN A 85 -4.17 15.77 2.02
CA ASN A 85 -5.04 14.86 2.75
C ASN A 85 -4.44 14.46 4.11
N TYR A 86 -3.17 14.09 4.14
CA TYR A 86 -2.48 13.70 5.37
C TYR A 86 -2.39 14.85 6.38
N VAL A 87 -2.10 16.07 5.92
CA VAL A 87 -2.12 17.27 6.78
C VAL A 87 -3.50 17.43 7.44
N VAL A 88 -4.57 17.41 6.65
CA VAL A 88 -5.94 17.58 7.18
C VAL A 88 -6.36 16.42 8.08
N MET A 89 -5.98 15.18 7.74
CA MET A 89 -6.22 14.02 8.61
C MET A 89 -5.59 14.19 10.00
N LEU A 90 -4.40 14.77 10.08
CA LEU A 90 -3.72 15.05 11.35
C LEU A 90 -4.44 16.18 12.11
N GLU A 91 -4.79 17.28 11.42
CA GLU A 91 -5.54 18.41 11.98
C GLU A 91 -6.85 17.94 12.63
N VAL A 92 -7.66 17.20 11.87
CA VAL A 92 -9.02 16.77 12.27
C VAL A 92 -8.97 15.69 13.34
N ARG A 93 -8.02 14.75 13.25
CA ARG A 93 -7.85 13.78 14.34
C ARG A 93 -7.52 14.54 15.62
N HIS A 94 -6.55 15.45 15.59
CA HIS A 94 -6.13 16.22 16.76
C HIS A 94 -7.28 17.00 17.39
N SER A 95 -8.18 17.58 16.59
CA SER A 95 -9.33 18.32 17.11
C SER A 95 -10.37 17.43 17.79
N VAL A 96 -10.53 16.17 17.37
CA VAL A 96 -11.47 15.19 17.97
C VAL A 96 -10.84 14.48 19.16
N TRP A 97 -9.58 14.12 19.04
CA TRP A 97 -8.79 13.49 20.08
C TRP A 97 -7.38 14.08 19.99
N PRO A 98 -6.93 14.85 21.00
CA PRO A 98 -5.59 15.41 20.98
C PRO A 98 -4.51 14.33 20.92
N TYR A 99 -3.42 14.64 20.21
CA TYR A 99 -2.26 13.76 20.16
C TYR A 99 -1.33 14.04 21.34
N GLU A 100 -0.88 12.98 21.99
CA GLU A 100 0.36 13.01 22.76
C GLU A 100 1.56 12.96 21.82
N TYR A 101 2.71 13.53 22.24
CA TYR A 101 3.91 13.63 21.40
C TYR A 101 4.31 12.29 20.74
N MET A 102 4.34 11.21 21.53
CA MET A 102 4.70 9.88 21.03
C MET A 102 3.63 9.27 20.10
N ALA A 103 2.36 9.65 20.28
CA ALA A 103 1.28 9.22 19.39
C ALA A 103 1.33 9.98 18.06
N PHE A 104 1.66 11.27 18.09
CA PHE A 104 1.84 12.07 16.89
C PHE A 104 3.02 11.57 16.05
N SER A 105 4.19 11.37 16.67
CA SER A 105 5.39 10.88 15.98
C SER A 105 5.16 9.53 15.28
N ARG A 106 4.54 8.56 15.98
CA ARG A 106 4.15 7.28 15.37
C ARG A 106 3.21 7.46 14.19
N ARG A 107 2.21 8.34 14.32
CA ARG A 107 1.25 8.59 13.26
C ARG A 107 1.90 9.18 12.01
N ILE A 108 2.88 10.07 12.16
CA ILE A 108 3.66 10.58 11.03
C ILE A 108 4.41 9.43 10.35
N GLY A 109 5.06 8.55 11.11
CA GLY A 109 5.73 7.36 10.57
C GLY A 109 4.80 6.45 9.77
N GLU A 110 3.60 6.18 10.28
CA GLU A 110 2.56 5.39 9.59
C GLU A 110 2.11 6.00 8.25
N LEU A 111 2.13 7.33 8.14
CA LEU A 111 1.73 8.04 6.91
C LEU A 111 2.90 8.21 5.93
N TRP A 112 4.13 8.20 6.43
CA TRP A 112 5.33 8.42 5.62
C TRP A 112 5.58 7.28 4.64
N GLU A 113 5.52 6.03 5.10
CA GLU A 113 5.75 4.85 4.24
C GLU A 113 4.85 4.84 2.99
N PRO A 114 3.50 4.90 3.11
CA PRO A 114 2.64 4.90 1.92
C PRO A 114 2.84 6.14 1.06
N PHE A 115 3.23 7.29 1.63
CA PHE A 115 3.57 8.47 0.84
C PHE A 115 4.76 8.22 -0.08
N CYS A 116 5.82 7.61 0.44
CA CYS A 116 7.02 7.29 -0.34
C CYS A 116 6.75 6.23 -1.42
N LYS A 117 5.84 5.30 -1.17
CA LYS A 117 5.47 4.26 -2.16
C LYS A 117 4.84 4.84 -3.43
N LEU A 118 4.21 6.01 -3.37
CA LEU A 118 3.61 6.66 -4.53
C LEU A 118 4.60 6.87 -5.68
N ALA A 119 5.87 7.15 -5.38
CA ALA A 119 6.90 7.33 -6.42
C ALA A 119 7.22 6.03 -7.18
N PHE A 120 6.94 4.87 -6.59
CA PHE A 120 7.10 3.55 -7.22
C PHE A 120 5.80 3.05 -7.86
N GLU A 121 4.65 3.43 -7.31
CA GLU A 121 3.33 3.14 -7.89
C GLU A 121 3.07 3.98 -9.16
N TYR A 122 3.59 5.21 -9.19
CA TYR A 122 3.53 6.12 -10.35
C TYR A 122 4.94 6.52 -10.79
N PRO A 123 5.72 5.58 -11.35
CA PRO A 123 7.12 5.84 -11.66
C PRO A 123 7.26 6.78 -12.86
N ILE A 124 8.15 7.76 -12.75
CA ILE A 124 8.53 8.64 -13.87
C ILE A 124 9.42 7.87 -14.86
N ASN A 125 10.27 7.00 -14.33
CA ASN A 125 11.15 6.14 -15.12
C ASN A 125 10.42 4.84 -15.49
N GLU A 126 10.93 4.13 -16.49
CA GLU A 126 10.49 2.76 -16.79
C GLU A 126 10.90 1.83 -15.64
N LEU A 127 9.97 1.65 -14.70
CA LEU A 127 10.10 0.76 -13.56
C LEU A 127 8.89 -0.16 -13.55
N GLU A 128 9.15 -1.46 -13.44
CA GLU A 128 8.12 -2.46 -13.24
C GLU A 128 8.20 -2.98 -11.81
N LEU A 129 7.05 -3.09 -11.16
CA LEU A 129 6.97 -3.70 -9.84
C LEU A 129 7.25 -5.20 -9.98
N PHE A 130 8.38 -5.63 -9.41
CA PHE A 130 8.67 -7.06 -9.29
C PHE A 130 7.68 -7.69 -8.32
N VAL A 131 6.84 -8.59 -8.81
CA VAL A 131 5.98 -9.43 -7.98
C VAL A 131 6.82 -10.61 -7.51
N PRO A 132 7.18 -10.69 -6.21
CA PRO A 132 7.97 -11.81 -5.74
C PRO A 132 7.17 -13.12 -5.88
N PRO A 133 7.83 -14.22 -6.31
CA PRO A 133 7.19 -15.52 -6.34
C PRO A 133 6.76 -15.93 -4.93
N LEU A 134 5.72 -16.76 -4.82
CA LEU A 134 5.33 -17.27 -3.51
C LEU A 134 6.45 -18.16 -2.97
N PHE A 135 6.59 -18.20 -1.64
CA PHE A 135 7.54 -19.13 -1.02
C PHE A 135 7.28 -20.59 -1.45
N ALA A 136 6.02 -20.94 -1.73
CA ALA A 136 5.66 -22.24 -2.29
C ALA A 136 6.23 -22.47 -3.70
N ASP A 137 6.23 -21.44 -4.55
CA ASP A 137 6.74 -21.51 -5.92
C ASP A 137 8.26 -21.67 -5.91
N VAL A 138 8.96 -20.88 -5.08
CA VAL A 138 10.42 -21.00 -4.89
C VAL A 138 10.80 -22.38 -4.35
N LYS A 139 10.02 -22.90 -3.39
CA LYS A 139 10.20 -24.26 -2.86
C LYS A 139 10.06 -25.32 -3.94
N LYS A 140 9.02 -25.21 -4.78
CA LYS A 140 8.79 -26.15 -5.86
C LYS A 140 9.92 -26.07 -6.89
N GLN A 141 10.31 -24.86 -7.29
CA GLN A 141 11.39 -24.64 -8.24
C GLN A 141 12.71 -25.29 -7.78
N LEU A 142 13.09 -25.11 -6.51
CA LEU A 142 14.27 -25.77 -5.93
C LEU A 142 14.14 -27.30 -5.89
N ALA A 143 12.94 -27.80 -5.66
CA ALA A 143 12.68 -29.24 -5.66
C ALA A 143 12.84 -29.84 -7.06
N ASP A 144 12.21 -29.19 -8.03
CA ASP A 144 12.22 -29.59 -9.43
C ASP A 144 13.65 -29.52 -10.00
N GLU A 145 14.42 -28.46 -9.70
CA GLU A 145 15.81 -28.31 -10.12
C GLU A 145 16.71 -29.46 -9.63
N VAL A 146 16.56 -29.88 -8.37
CA VAL A 146 17.34 -31.00 -7.83
C VAL A 146 16.86 -32.34 -8.40
N GLN A 147 15.56 -32.51 -8.63
CA GLN A 147 15.04 -33.71 -9.26
C GLN A 147 15.52 -33.84 -10.72
N ASP A 148 15.50 -32.74 -11.47
CA ASP A 148 15.99 -32.67 -12.84
C ASP A 148 17.50 -33.00 -12.91
N TYR A 149 18.30 -32.42 -12.01
CA TYR A 149 19.72 -32.77 -11.89
C TYR A 149 19.94 -34.27 -11.62
N ILE A 150 19.17 -34.89 -10.72
CA ILE A 150 19.26 -36.32 -10.44
C ILE A 150 18.87 -37.15 -11.68
N ASN A 151 17.87 -36.71 -12.42
CA ASN A 151 17.41 -37.38 -13.63
C ASN A 151 18.44 -37.33 -14.77
N GLU A 152 19.25 -36.27 -14.86
CA GLU A 152 20.31 -36.12 -15.86
C GLU A 152 21.58 -36.95 -15.57
N LEU A 153 21.76 -37.46 -14.34
CA LEU A 153 22.95 -38.23 -13.98
C LEU A 153 23.07 -39.53 -14.83
N PRO A 154 24.26 -39.88 -15.33
CA PRO A 154 24.49 -41.09 -16.12
C PRO A 154 24.64 -42.33 -15.20
N ILE A 155 23.62 -42.62 -14.39
CA ILE A 155 23.59 -43.75 -13.44
C ILE A 155 22.44 -44.71 -13.75
N GLU A 156 22.48 -45.91 -13.17
CA GLU A 156 21.45 -46.92 -13.37
C GLU A 156 20.08 -46.47 -12.83
N ILE A 157 19.00 -46.94 -13.45
CA ILE A 157 17.62 -46.54 -13.13
C ILE A 157 17.31 -46.83 -11.65
N GLU A 158 17.68 -48.00 -11.13
CA GLU A 158 17.48 -48.36 -9.72
C GLU A 158 18.22 -47.40 -8.76
N GLN A 159 19.42 -46.93 -9.15
CA GLN A 159 20.19 -45.98 -8.36
C GLN A 159 19.54 -44.59 -8.36
N LYS A 160 18.97 -44.15 -9.50
CA LYS A 160 18.18 -42.90 -9.57
C LYS A 160 16.95 -42.94 -8.67
N GLU A 161 16.19 -44.03 -8.73
CA GLU A 161 14.98 -44.20 -7.92
C GLU A 161 15.30 -44.16 -6.42
N GLN A 162 16.39 -44.80 -6.00
CA GLN A 162 16.86 -44.70 -4.62
C GLN A 162 17.25 -43.27 -4.24
N LEU A 163 18.00 -42.57 -5.10
CA LEU A 163 18.46 -41.21 -4.83
C LEU A 163 17.28 -40.23 -4.67
N LEU A 164 16.29 -40.30 -5.57
CA LEU A 164 15.06 -39.51 -5.50
C LEU A 164 14.26 -39.81 -4.22
N LYS A 165 14.20 -41.09 -3.81
CA LYS A 165 13.52 -41.49 -2.57
C LYS A 165 14.20 -40.90 -1.34
N TYR A 166 15.53 -40.93 -1.27
CA TYR A 166 16.28 -40.31 -0.17
C TYR A 166 16.13 -38.79 -0.18
N TYR A 167 16.25 -38.16 -1.36
CA TYR A 167 16.05 -36.72 -1.52
C TYR A 167 14.67 -36.29 -1.02
N ASN A 168 13.59 -36.94 -1.48
CA ASN A 168 12.22 -36.62 -1.06
C ASN A 168 12.02 -36.81 0.45
N LYS A 169 12.72 -37.77 1.07
CA LYS A 169 12.67 -37.98 2.52
C LYS A 169 13.37 -36.84 3.28
N VAL A 170 14.54 -36.39 2.83
CA VAL A 170 15.26 -35.25 3.43
C VAL A 170 14.49 -33.95 3.18
N TRP A 171 13.98 -33.78 1.98
CA TRP A 171 13.19 -32.61 1.58
C TRP A 171 11.91 -32.49 2.41
N SER A 172 11.17 -33.58 2.62
CA SER A 172 9.98 -33.55 3.48
C SER A 172 10.29 -33.18 4.95
N LEU A 173 11.46 -33.54 5.47
CA LEU A 173 11.93 -33.11 6.80
C LEU A 173 12.24 -31.60 6.82
N VAL A 174 12.97 -31.09 5.83
CA VAL A 174 13.24 -29.65 5.70
C VAL A 174 11.95 -28.85 5.55
N MET A 175 10.97 -29.39 4.83
CA MET A 175 9.64 -28.76 4.68
C MET A 175 8.80 -28.78 5.95
N SER A 176 8.99 -29.78 6.82
CA SER A 176 8.26 -29.89 8.09
C SER A 176 8.76 -28.91 9.16
N LEU A 177 9.93 -28.29 8.96
CA LEU A 177 10.58 -27.37 9.90
C LEU A 177 10.12 -25.91 9.80
N GLN A 178 9.00 -25.61 9.12
CA GLN A 178 8.51 -24.22 9.11
C GLN A 178 8.01 -23.79 10.51
N PRO A 179 8.45 -22.62 11.02
CA PRO A 179 7.88 -22.04 12.22
C PRO A 179 6.45 -21.59 11.93
N LEU A 180 5.52 -22.01 12.78
CA LEU A 180 4.21 -21.39 12.93
C LEU A 180 4.41 -19.87 13.02
N LYS A 181 4.02 -19.14 11.98
CA LYS A 181 3.76 -17.70 12.05
C LYS A 181 2.26 -17.48 11.94
#